data_AF-A0A7S3U1A7-F1
#
_entry.id   AF-A0A7S3U1A7-F1
#
_cell.length_a   1.000
_cell.length_b   1.000
_cell.length_c   1.000
_cell.angle_alpha   90.00
_cell.angle_beta   90.00
_cell.angle_gamma   90.00
#
_symmetry.space_group_name_H-M   'P 1'
#
loop_
_entity.id
_entity.type
_entity.pdbx_description
1 polymer ?
#
loop_
_entity_poly.entity_id
_entity_poly.type
_entity_poly.pdbx_seq_one_letter_code
_entity_poly.pdbx_strand_id
1 'polypeptide(L)'
;IYSKEDFGSLHRYKADEAFLVGKGKTPVGAYLSAEEIVDLAVKQGVDAIHPGYGFLSENTRFVELCEQAGIAFVGPPSSVIKRFGDKTEARQLALEFNVPVVPGTPSAVSDLATARPFT
;
A
#
# COMPACT_ATOMS: atom_id res chain seq x y z
N ILE A 1 10.89 10.22 5.87
CA ILE A 1 10.18 10.11 7.17
C ILE A 1 10.84 9.03 8.02
N TYR A 2 10.77 9.10 9.35
CA TYR A 2 11.33 8.06 10.22
C TYR A 2 10.50 7.89 11.50
N SER A 3 10.48 6.68 12.07
CA SER A 3 9.92 6.40 13.41
C SER A 3 10.90 6.83 14.52
N LYS A 4 10.46 6.89 15.78
CA LYS A 4 11.37 7.22 16.89
C LYS A 4 12.52 6.21 17.00
N GLU A 5 12.22 4.94 16.77
CA GLU A 5 13.16 3.83 16.84
C GLU A 5 14.14 3.84 15.66
N ASP A 6 13.76 4.42 14.52
CA ASP A 6 14.62 4.60 13.35
C ASP A 6 15.41 5.91 13.35
N PHE A 7 15.51 6.61 14.49
CA PHE A 7 16.27 7.86 14.59
C PHE A 7 17.72 7.73 14.09
N GLY A 8 18.35 6.57 14.29
CA GLY A 8 19.71 6.25 13.85
C GLY A 8 19.81 5.64 12.44
N SER A 9 18.69 5.45 11.74
CA SER A 9 18.68 4.76 10.44
C SER A 9 19.33 5.60 9.35
N LEU A 10 20.10 4.95 8.47
CA LEU A 10 20.88 5.62 7.42
C LEU A 10 20.00 6.45 6.45
N HIS A 11 18.81 5.96 6.10
CA HIS A 11 17.94 6.62 5.14
C HIS A 11 17.55 8.04 5.56
N ARG A 12 17.45 8.29 6.89
CA ARG A 12 17.17 9.61 7.46
C ARG A 12 18.23 10.65 7.08
N TYR A 13 19.49 10.23 7.01
CA TYR A 13 20.64 11.10 6.73
C TYR A 13 20.98 11.19 5.23
N LYS A 14 20.19 10.52 4.38
CA LYS A 14 20.38 10.53 2.92
C LYS A 14 19.36 11.39 2.19
N ALA A 15 18.30 11.82 2.87
CA ALA A 15 17.36 12.80 2.36
C ALA A 15 17.79 14.22 2.76
N ASP A 16 17.44 15.22 1.95
CA ASP A 16 17.68 16.63 2.25
C ASP A 16 16.92 17.08 3.51
N GLU A 17 15.69 16.54 3.68
CA GLU A 17 14.85 16.79 4.85
C GLU A 17 14.29 15.47 5.41
N ALA A 18 14.17 15.40 6.73
CA ALA A 18 13.65 14.22 7.40
C ALA A 18 12.77 14.58 8.60
N PHE A 19 11.58 13.98 8.63
CA PHE A 19 10.55 14.26 9.63
C PHE A 19 10.19 13.00 10.43
N LEU A 20 10.04 13.17 11.75
CA LEU A 20 9.55 12.16 12.66
C LEU A 20 8.05 11.94 12.43
N VAL A 21 7.63 10.69 12.28
CA VAL A 21 6.22 10.28 12.15
C VAL A 21 5.83 9.27 13.24
N GLY A 22 4.53 9.12 13.48
CA GLY A 22 3.97 8.10 14.35
C GLY A 22 4.26 8.31 15.83
N LYS A 23 4.28 9.56 16.31
CA LYS A 23 4.47 9.84 17.74
C LYS A 23 3.44 9.07 18.57
N GLY A 24 3.92 8.21 19.47
CA GLY A 24 3.08 7.37 20.33
C GLY A 24 2.54 6.09 19.68
N LYS A 25 2.90 5.80 18.42
CA LYS A 25 2.58 4.55 17.74
C LYS A 25 3.71 3.55 17.90
N THR A 26 3.44 2.29 17.55
CA THR A 26 4.50 1.28 17.40
C THR A 26 5.43 1.67 16.24
N PRO A 27 6.68 1.15 16.22
CA PRO A 27 7.65 1.48 15.16
C PRO A 27 7.09 1.20 13.76
N VAL A 28 6.39 0.08 13.58
CA VAL A 28 5.73 -0.30 12.32
C VAL A 28 4.50 0.57 12.06
N GLY A 29 3.67 0.83 13.08
CA GLY A 29 2.48 1.65 12.95
C GLY A 29 2.79 3.08 12.49
N ALA A 30 3.97 3.61 12.82
CA ALA A 30 4.43 4.90 12.33
C ALA A 30 4.48 4.99 10.79
N TYR A 31 4.94 3.93 10.12
CA TYR A 31 5.02 3.88 8.65
C TYR A 31 3.72 3.43 7.97
N LEU A 32 2.75 2.91 8.73
CA LEU A 32 1.43 2.54 8.23
C LEU A 32 0.39 3.66 8.40
N SER A 33 0.81 4.85 8.85
CA SER A 33 -0.06 5.98 9.17
C SER A 33 -0.33 6.85 7.94
N ALA A 34 -1.16 6.36 7.03
CA ALA A 34 -1.46 7.00 5.75
C ALA A 34 -1.85 8.48 5.88
N GLU A 35 -2.82 8.80 6.74
CA GLU A 35 -3.32 10.17 6.95
C GLU A 35 -2.23 11.11 7.47
N GLU A 36 -1.46 10.67 8.46
CA GLU A 36 -0.37 11.46 9.05
C GLU A 36 0.73 11.75 8.03
N ILE A 37 1.07 10.77 7.18
CA ILE A 37 2.09 10.91 6.14
C ILE A 37 1.63 11.88 5.05
N VAL A 38 0.37 11.78 4.60
CA VAL A 38 -0.19 12.70 3.60
C VAL A 38 -0.32 14.11 4.15
N ASP A 39 -0.83 14.28 5.37
CA ASP A 39 -0.91 15.59 6.04
C ASP A 39 0.46 16.26 6.18
N LEU A 40 1.49 15.48 6.50
CA LEU A 40 2.86 15.95 6.56
C LEU A 40 3.34 16.39 5.18
N ALA A 41 3.12 15.59 4.15
CA ALA A 41 3.53 15.89 2.78
C ALA A 41 2.89 17.19 2.27
N VAL A 42 1.59 17.40 2.54
CA VAL A 42 0.89 18.67 2.23
C VAL A 42 1.55 19.85 2.95
N LYS A 43 1.84 19.73 4.24
CA LYS A 43 2.47 20.81 5.03
C LYS A 43 3.88 21.17 4.54
N GLN A 44 4.61 20.21 3.98
CA GLN A 44 5.95 20.41 3.46
C GLN A 44 5.95 20.76 1.96
N GLY A 45 4.79 20.86 1.31
CA GLY A 45 4.70 21.18 -0.11
C GLY A 45 5.32 20.12 -1.02
N VAL A 46 5.18 18.84 -0.66
CA VAL A 46 5.71 17.71 -1.44
C VAL A 46 4.88 17.49 -2.70
N ASP A 47 5.54 17.41 -3.86
CA ASP A 47 4.86 17.15 -5.14
C ASP A 47 4.48 15.68 -5.35
N ALA A 48 5.29 14.75 -4.84
CA ALA A 48 5.13 13.31 -5.08
C ALA A 48 5.58 12.44 -3.90
N ILE A 49 4.92 11.30 -3.72
CA ILE A 49 5.30 10.28 -2.73
C ILE A 49 5.67 8.98 -3.46
N HIS A 50 6.89 8.51 -3.23
CA HIS A 50 7.34 7.19 -3.64
C HIS A 50 7.18 6.20 -2.46
N PRO A 51 6.33 5.17 -2.55
CA PRO A 51 6.03 4.30 -1.42
C PRO A 51 7.08 3.22 -1.16
N GLY A 52 7.97 2.96 -2.13
CA GLY A 52 8.88 1.83 -2.06
C GLY A 52 8.11 0.52 -2.27
N TYR A 53 8.33 -0.45 -1.39
CA TYR A 53 7.64 -1.75 -1.38
C TYR A 53 7.24 -2.11 0.06
N GLY A 54 6.25 -3.00 0.20
CA GLY A 54 5.62 -3.24 1.51
C GLY A 54 4.93 -1.97 2.04
N PHE A 55 4.67 -1.92 3.36
CA PHE A 55 3.99 -0.80 4.01
C PHE A 55 2.71 -0.37 3.27
N LEU A 56 2.72 0.82 2.68
CA LEU A 56 1.57 1.44 2.02
C LEU A 56 1.64 1.36 0.48
N SER A 57 2.63 0.67 -0.09
CA SER A 57 2.82 0.58 -1.56
C SER A 57 1.65 -0.04 -2.30
N GLU A 58 0.91 -0.93 -1.66
CA GLU A 58 -0.29 -1.59 -2.22
C GLU A 58 -1.57 -1.17 -1.46
N ASN A 59 -1.52 -0.07 -0.71
CA ASN A 59 -2.65 0.38 0.09
C ASN A 59 -3.52 1.35 -0.71
N THR A 60 -4.69 0.89 -1.17
CA THR A 60 -5.65 1.70 -1.95
C THR A 60 -5.99 3.02 -1.27
N ARG A 61 -6.23 3.00 0.05
CA ARG A 61 -6.62 4.19 0.82
C ARG A 61 -5.52 5.25 0.82
N PHE A 62 -4.26 4.84 0.91
CA PHE A 62 -3.12 5.76 0.85
C PHE A 62 -3.02 6.47 -0.50
N VAL A 63 -3.22 5.74 -1.60
CA VAL A 63 -3.21 6.34 -2.94
C VAL A 63 -4.38 7.30 -3.14
N GLU A 64 -5.58 6.93 -2.69
CA GLU A 64 -6.74 7.83 -2.71
C GLU A 64 -6.48 9.14 -1.95
N LEU A 65 -5.82 9.06 -0.79
CA LEU A 65 -5.45 10.24 -0.01
C LEU A 65 -4.42 11.12 -0.74
N CYS A 66 -3.44 10.52 -1.41
CA CYS A 66 -2.49 11.26 -2.25
C CYS A 66 -3.21 11.97 -3.41
N GLU A 67 -4.08 11.26 -4.12
CA GLU A 67 -4.88 11.79 -5.24
C GLU A 67 -5.76 12.96 -4.77
N GLN A 68 -6.43 12.84 -3.62
CA GLN A 68 -7.26 13.89 -3.04
C GLN A 68 -6.47 15.11 -2.58
N ALA A 69 -5.24 14.90 -2.09
CA ALA A 69 -4.34 15.96 -1.67
C ALA A 69 -3.60 16.63 -2.84
N GLY A 70 -3.77 16.16 -4.07
CA GLY A 70 -3.04 16.66 -5.24
C GLY A 70 -1.56 16.27 -5.26
N ILE A 71 -1.19 15.22 -4.52
CA ILE A 71 0.17 14.69 -4.44
C ILE A 71 0.29 13.52 -5.42
N ALA A 72 1.29 13.54 -6.29
CA ALA A 72 1.52 12.44 -7.23
C ALA A 72 1.99 11.19 -6.49
N PHE A 73 1.22 10.12 -6.57
CA PHE A 73 1.67 8.81 -6.11
C PHE A 73 2.55 8.16 -7.18
N VAL A 74 3.78 7.79 -6.84
CA VAL A 74 4.69 7.12 -7.78
C VAL A 74 4.34 5.63 -7.84
N GLY A 75 3.34 5.32 -8.65
CA GLY A 75 2.80 3.98 -8.84
C GLY A 75 1.51 4.01 -9.67
N PRO A 76 0.81 2.87 -9.77
CA PRO A 76 -0.50 2.82 -10.43
C PRO A 76 -1.57 3.60 -9.65
N PRO A 77 -2.67 4.03 -10.31
CA PRO A 77 -3.76 4.75 -9.64
C PRO A 77 -4.49 3.87 -8.64
N SER A 78 -5.22 4.49 -7.71
CA SER A 78 -5.97 3.81 -6.64
C SER A 78 -6.91 2.72 -7.18
N SER A 79 -7.57 2.99 -8.30
CA SER A 79 -8.47 2.05 -8.99
C SER A 79 -7.77 0.77 -9.47
N VAL A 80 -6.50 0.85 -9.88
CA VAL A 80 -5.71 -0.30 -10.29
C VAL A 80 -5.22 -1.07 -9.07
N ILE A 81 -4.68 -0.38 -8.05
CA ILE A 81 -4.26 -1.04 -6.80
C ILE A 81 -5.40 -1.82 -6.18
N LYS A 82 -6.60 -1.25 -6.13
CA LYS A 82 -7.78 -1.93 -5.59
C LYS A 82 -8.06 -3.28 -6.27
N ARG A 83 -8.02 -3.31 -7.61
CA ARG A 83 -8.32 -4.51 -8.40
C ARG A 83 -7.27 -5.60 -8.28
N PHE A 84 -6.00 -5.20 -8.14
CA PHE A 84 -4.88 -6.14 -8.04
C PHE A 84 -4.54 -6.54 -6.59
N GLY A 85 -5.02 -5.78 -5.59
CA GLY A 85 -4.87 -6.11 -4.17
C GLY A 85 -5.69 -7.34 -3.73
N ASP A 86 -6.81 -7.62 -4.41
CA ASP A 86 -7.57 -8.87 -4.22
C ASP A 86 -7.15 -9.91 -5.27
N LYS A 87 -6.56 -11.02 -4.81
CA LYS A 87 -6.10 -12.10 -5.69
C LYS A 87 -7.23 -12.78 -6.45
N THR A 88 -8.44 -12.81 -5.90
CA THR A 88 -9.62 -13.37 -6.55
C THR A 88 -10.08 -12.45 -7.69
N GLU A 89 -10.12 -11.14 -7.44
CA GLU A 89 -10.46 -10.14 -8.45
C GLU A 89 -9.39 -10.08 -9.56
N ALA A 90 -8.11 -10.11 -9.19
CA ALA A 90 -7.00 -10.17 -10.14
C ALA A 90 -7.06 -11.43 -11.02
N ARG A 91 -7.47 -12.58 -10.46
CA ARG A 91 -7.65 -13.81 -11.22
C ARG A 91 -8.84 -13.74 -12.18
N GLN A 92 -9.98 -13.19 -11.74
CA GLN A 92 -11.14 -12.93 -12.60
C GLN A 92 -10.73 -12.05 -13.77
N LEU A 93 -9.98 -10.97 -13.49
CA LEU A 93 -9.47 -10.06 -14.50
C LEU A 93 -8.56 -10.76 -15.53
N ALA A 94 -7.66 -11.62 -15.06
CA ALA A 94 -6.79 -12.40 -15.94
C ALA A 94 -7.61 -13.30 -16.89
N LEU A 95 -8.66 -13.96 -16.37
CA LEU A 95 -9.58 -14.78 -17.17
C LEU A 95 -10.35 -13.95 -18.21
N GLU A 96 -10.85 -12.76 -17.84
CA GLU A 96 -11.53 -11.83 -18.76
C GLU A 96 -10.64 -11.44 -19.95
N PHE A 97 -9.34 -11.29 -19.71
CA PHE A 97 -8.34 -10.98 -20.74
C PHE A 97 -7.71 -12.20 -21.40
N ASN A 98 -8.26 -13.40 -21.21
CA ASN A 98 -7.75 -14.67 -21.75
C ASN A 98 -6.28 -14.96 -21.38
N VAL A 99 -5.84 -14.47 -20.22
CA VAL A 99 -4.54 -14.80 -19.64
C VAL A 99 -4.65 -16.15 -18.93
N PRO A 100 -3.76 -17.13 -19.22
CA PRO A 100 -3.77 -18.41 -18.52
C PRO A 100 -3.56 -18.24 -17.01
N VAL A 101 -4.43 -18.85 -16.20
CA VAL A 101 -4.34 -18.84 -14.72
C VAL A 101 -4.22 -20.25 -14.17
N VAL A 102 -3.65 -20.36 -12.97
CA VAL A 102 -3.62 -21.65 -12.25
C VAL A 102 -5.06 -22.09 -11.91
N PRO A 103 -5.42 -23.37 -12.14
CA PRO A 103 -6.69 -23.92 -11.69
C PRO A 103 -6.86 -23.74 -10.17
N GLY A 104 -8.03 -23.26 -9.77
CA GLY A 104 -8.32 -22.87 -8.40
C GLY A 104 -9.81 -22.61 -8.24
N THR A 105 -10.27 -22.47 -7.01
CA THR A 105 -11.66 -22.11 -6.74
C THR A 105 -12.01 -20.77 -7.41
N PRO A 106 -13.23 -20.60 -7.93
CA PRO A 106 -13.63 -19.37 -8.63
C PRO A 106 -13.75 -18.16 -7.69
N SER A 107 -13.94 -18.42 -6.40
CA SER A 107 -14.09 -17.42 -5.34
C SER A 107 -13.29 -17.79 -4.10
N ALA A 108 -13.21 -16.85 -3.16
CA ALA A 108 -12.70 -17.11 -1.83
C ALA A 108 -13.43 -18.28 -1.17
N VAL A 109 -12.66 -19.12 -0.47
CA VAL A 109 -13.16 -20.27 0.28
C VAL A 109 -13.34 -19.86 1.73
N SER A 110 -14.57 -19.87 2.22
CA SER A 110 -14.91 -19.40 3.57
C SER A 110 -14.85 -20.49 4.65
N ASP A 111 -14.81 -21.77 4.25
CA ASP A 111 -14.92 -22.90 5.17
C ASP A 111 -14.18 -24.14 4.65
N LEU A 112 -13.89 -25.06 5.56
CA LEU A 112 -13.13 -26.28 5.24
C LEU A 112 -13.92 -27.27 4.36
N ALA A 113 -15.26 -27.29 4.45
CA ALA A 113 -16.07 -28.24 3.69
C ALA A 113 -16.05 -27.91 2.19
N THR A 114 -16.04 -26.61 1.84
CA THR A 114 -15.89 -26.13 0.46
C THR A 114 -14.46 -26.28 -0.08
N ALA A 115 -13.45 -26.36 0.80
CA ALA A 115 -12.05 -26.59 0.41
C ALA A 115 -11.74 -28.06 0.05
N ARG A 116 -12.32 -29.03 0.79
CA ARG A 116 -12.00 -30.47 0.69
C ARG A 116 -12.10 -31.08 -0.72
N PRO A 117 -13.05 -30.71 -1.59
CA PRO A 117 -13.12 -31.26 -2.94
C PRO A 117 -12.00 -30.78 -3.87
N PHE A 118 -11.20 -29.80 -3.45
CA PHE A 118 -10.15 -29.16 -4.25
C PHE A 118 -8.72 -29.66 -3.94
N THR A 119 -8.57 -30.58 -2.97
CA THR A 119 -7.32 -31.29 -2.64
C THR A 119 -7.30 -32.66 -3.29
#